data_AF-A0A1L9GTT4-F1
#
_entry.id   AF-A0A1L9GTT4-F1
#
_cell.length_a   1.000
_cell.length_b   1.000
_cell.length_c   1.000
_cell.angle_alpha   90.00
_cell.angle_beta   90.00
_cell.angle_gamma   90.00
#
_symmetry.space_group_name_H-M   'P 1'
#
loop_
_entity.id
_entity.type
_entity.pdbx_description
1 polymer ?
#
loop_
_entity_poly.entity_id
_entity_poly.type
_entity_poly.pdbx_seq_one_letter_code
_entity_poly.pdbx_strand_id
1 'polypeptide(L)'
;MRNVIKNLSLSKKLTAIVLLFLLGLGAYVGKFHIVPAMKKAALTVWLNTPTELTIYEKNNHDDFSKTVIPLPQESGYLIAVYKDQHKLKLFRNNELVKEYDVNVRRELEDRKVWEDGQTPEGIFYIETMDKVSDPPWSRWIRLNTMEKARALYSDAYTDGIQLINSFEAHYGALDSDKKIRQFNQLHPSQNMLRGVGIHGGGFSLYHEWVEGCVALSDENVIELFDILKDSENGGIGIKVVIQD
;
A
#
# COMPACT_ATOMS: atom_id res chain seq x y z
N MET A 1 -17.30 -45.55 8.64
CA MET A 1 -16.87 -44.16 8.95
C MET A 1 -15.81 -43.57 8.02
N ARG A 2 -15.03 -44.34 7.24
CA ARG A 2 -14.00 -43.78 6.33
C ARG A 2 -14.53 -43.03 5.10
N ASN A 3 -15.80 -43.20 4.73
CA ASN A 3 -16.35 -42.61 3.50
C ASN A 3 -16.99 -41.22 3.66
N VAL A 4 -17.14 -40.70 4.88
CA VAL A 4 -17.76 -39.36 5.10
C VAL A 4 -16.72 -38.24 4.97
N ILE A 5 -15.44 -38.52 5.24
CA ILE A 5 -14.37 -37.50 5.29
C ILE A 5 -13.94 -37.04 3.89
N LYS A 6 -14.16 -37.85 2.85
CA LYS A 6 -13.65 -37.54 1.49
C LYS A 6 -14.29 -36.28 0.88
N ASN A 7 -15.56 -36.00 1.20
CA ASN A 7 -16.33 -34.89 0.61
C ASN A 7 -16.39 -33.61 1.46
N LEU A 8 -15.58 -33.50 2.52
CA LEU A 8 -15.50 -32.28 3.31
C LEU A 8 -14.51 -31.29 2.70
N SER A 9 -14.87 -30.01 2.72
CA SER A 9 -13.95 -28.90 2.41
C SER A 9 -12.74 -28.94 3.34
N LEU A 10 -11.59 -28.41 2.88
CA LEU A 10 -10.31 -28.49 3.61
C LEU A 10 -10.40 -27.95 5.04
N SER A 11 -11.16 -26.87 5.26
CA SER A 11 -11.44 -26.31 6.59
C SER A 11 -12.20 -27.27 7.50
N LYS A 12 -13.23 -27.96 6.97
CA LYS A 12 -14.04 -28.93 7.73
C LYS A 12 -13.28 -30.23 8.01
N LYS A 13 -12.30 -30.59 7.16
CA LYS A 13 -11.37 -31.71 7.43
C LYS A 13 -10.45 -31.41 8.62
N LEU A 14 -9.92 -30.17 8.71
CA LEU A 14 -9.11 -29.76 9.86
C LEU A 14 -9.90 -29.79 11.18
N THR A 15 -11.15 -29.29 11.19
CA THR A 15 -11.99 -29.30 12.40
C THR A 15 -12.34 -30.73 12.85
N ALA A 16 -12.60 -31.63 11.90
CA ALA A 16 -12.87 -33.05 12.21
C ALA A 16 -11.63 -33.78 12.77
N ILE A 17 -10.42 -33.45 12.30
CA ILE A 17 -9.17 -34.02 12.81
C ILE A 17 -8.87 -33.52 14.23
N VAL A 18 -9.13 -32.23 14.52
CA VAL A 18 -8.95 -31.67 15.88
C VAL A 18 -9.95 -32.27 16.87
N LEU A 19 -11.20 -32.50 16.48
CA LEU A 19 -12.19 -33.18 17.33
C LEU A 19 -11.84 -34.66 17.60
N LEU A 20 -11.24 -35.36 16.62
CA LEU A 20 -10.77 -36.74 16.79
C LEU A 20 -9.56 -36.85 17.72
N PHE A 21 -8.70 -35.83 17.76
CA PHE A 21 -7.59 -35.76 18.71
C PHE A 21 -8.05 -35.52 20.15
N LEU A 22 -9.13 -34.74 20.34
CA LEU A 22 -9.68 -34.44 21.68
C LEU A 22 -10.51 -35.60 22.26
N LEU A 23 -11.12 -36.45 21.42
CA LEU A 23 -11.84 -37.64 21.87
C LEU A 23 -10.93 -38.86 22.10
N GLY A 24 -9.69 -38.83 21.61
CA GLY A 24 -8.71 -39.93 21.74
C GLY A 24 -7.91 -39.96 23.05
N LEU A 25 -7.96 -38.91 23.88
CA LEU A 25 -7.22 -38.83 25.15
C LEU A 25 -8.02 -39.25 26.40
N GLY A 26 -9.20 -39.84 26.23
CA GLY A 26 -10.10 -40.24 27.32
C GLY A 26 -9.82 -41.60 27.98
N ALA A 27 -8.74 -42.31 27.64
CA ALA A 27 -8.48 -43.65 28.17
C ALA A 27 -7.00 -43.89 28.51
N TYR A 28 -6.43 -43.07 29.41
CA TYR A 28 -5.22 -43.45 30.13
C TYR A 28 -5.19 -42.79 31.52
N VAL A 29 -5.95 -43.33 32.47
CA VAL A 29 -5.87 -42.90 33.88
C VAL A 29 -4.83 -43.78 34.60
N GLY A 30 -3.57 -43.39 34.48
CA GLY A 30 -2.50 -43.84 35.38
C GLY A 30 -2.48 -42.96 36.63
N LYS A 31 -2.49 -43.57 37.82
CA LYS A 31 -2.42 -42.90 39.12
C LYS A 31 -1.12 -42.08 39.25
N PHE A 32 -1.23 -40.75 39.16
CA PHE A 32 -0.19 -39.84 39.64
C PHE A 32 -0.74 -39.02 40.81
N HIS A 33 -0.02 -39.06 41.93
CA HIS A 33 -0.24 -38.17 43.07
C HIS A 33 0.25 -36.77 42.70
N ILE A 34 -0.66 -35.81 42.63
CA ILE A 34 -0.35 -34.40 42.36
C ILE A 34 -0.44 -33.62 43.68
N VAL A 35 0.64 -32.92 44.00
CA VAL A 35 0.82 -32.02 45.15
C VAL A 35 -0.14 -30.81 45.07
N PRO A 36 -0.81 -30.39 46.16
CA PRO A 36 -1.81 -29.33 46.10
C PRO A 36 -1.18 -27.95 46.35
N ALA A 37 -0.56 -27.32 45.35
CA ALA A 37 -0.03 -25.96 45.54
C ALA A 37 0.14 -25.10 44.26
N MET A 38 -0.63 -25.29 43.19
CA MET A 38 -0.59 -24.35 42.03
C MET A 38 -1.95 -24.13 41.35
N LYS A 39 -3.06 -24.07 42.11
CA LYS A 39 -4.40 -23.84 41.55
C LYS A 39 -4.91 -22.39 41.56
N LYS A 40 -4.10 -21.39 41.96
CA LYS A 40 -4.58 -20.00 42.08
C LYS A 40 -3.84 -18.92 41.28
N ALA A 41 -2.77 -19.24 40.56
CA ALA A 41 -2.02 -18.23 39.78
C ALA A 41 -2.26 -18.30 38.25
N ALA A 42 -2.86 -19.38 37.73
CA ALA A 42 -3.08 -19.53 36.28
C ALA A 42 -4.50 -19.19 35.81
N LEU A 43 -5.40 -18.80 36.73
CA LEU A 43 -6.82 -18.56 36.41
C LEU A 43 -7.22 -17.06 36.40
N THR A 44 -6.27 -16.13 36.56
CA THR A 44 -6.55 -14.69 36.64
C THR A 44 -5.87 -13.87 35.54
N VAL A 45 -5.27 -14.51 34.52
CA VAL A 45 -4.58 -13.80 33.42
C VAL A 45 -5.32 -13.92 32.07
N TRP A 46 -6.53 -14.50 32.04
CA TRP A 46 -7.26 -14.77 30.80
C TRP A 46 -8.67 -14.15 30.74
N LEU A 47 -8.83 -12.92 31.21
CA LEU A 47 -10.13 -12.22 31.10
C LEU A 47 -10.07 -10.76 30.63
N ASN A 48 -8.94 -10.24 30.10
CA ASN A 48 -8.88 -8.87 29.55
C ASN A 48 -7.98 -8.74 28.31
N THR A 49 -8.20 -9.58 27.29
CA THR A 49 -7.78 -9.23 25.92
C THR A 49 -9.02 -8.87 25.11
N PRO A 50 -9.14 -7.63 24.61
CA PRO A 50 -10.20 -7.28 23.67
C PRO A 50 -10.07 -8.18 22.45
N THR A 51 -11.06 -9.04 22.28
CA THR A 51 -11.22 -9.88 21.09
C THR A 51 -11.94 -9.05 20.04
N GLU A 52 -11.21 -8.21 19.32
CA GLU A 52 -11.65 -7.77 17.99
C GLU A 52 -11.00 -8.68 16.95
N LEU A 53 -11.51 -9.90 16.89
CA LEU A 53 -11.48 -10.71 15.67
C LEU A 53 -12.89 -10.65 15.11
N THR A 54 -13.17 -9.59 14.34
CA THR A 54 -14.35 -9.54 13.49
C THR A 54 -14.29 -10.69 12.50
N ILE A 55 -15.25 -11.60 12.63
CA ILE A 55 -15.50 -12.68 11.71
C ILE A 55 -15.95 -12.05 10.40
N TYR A 56 -15.06 -12.01 9.41
CA TYR A 56 -15.44 -11.68 8.03
C TYR A 56 -16.31 -12.82 7.49
N GLU A 57 -17.61 -12.54 7.34
CA GLU A 57 -18.53 -13.38 6.60
C GLU A 57 -18.06 -13.47 5.14
N LYS A 58 -17.81 -14.70 4.70
CA LYS A 58 -17.41 -15.02 3.35
C LYS A 58 -18.64 -14.97 2.44
N ASN A 59 -18.93 -13.80 1.89
CA ASN A 59 -19.88 -13.65 0.79
C ASN A 59 -19.20 -13.91 -0.55
N ASN A 60 -19.88 -14.71 -1.36
CA ASN A 60 -19.47 -15.17 -2.67
C ASN A 60 -19.53 -14.04 -3.70
N HIS A 61 -18.49 -14.01 -4.54
CA HIS A 61 -18.43 -13.50 -5.92
C HIS A 61 -18.74 -12.00 -6.16
N ASP A 62 -17.70 -11.31 -6.62
CA ASP A 62 -17.67 -9.99 -7.27
C ASP A 62 -17.72 -8.73 -6.37
N ASP A 63 -16.99 -8.72 -5.26
CA ASP A 63 -16.72 -7.51 -4.49
C ASP A 63 -15.24 -7.46 -4.06
N PHE A 64 -14.39 -6.88 -4.91
CA PHE A 64 -13.10 -6.36 -4.46
C PHE A 64 -13.41 -5.09 -3.67
N SER A 65 -13.65 -5.22 -2.37
CA SER A 65 -13.80 -4.05 -1.50
C SER A 65 -12.48 -3.29 -1.45
N LYS A 66 -12.35 -2.31 -2.35
CA LYS A 66 -11.21 -1.41 -2.45
C LYS A 66 -11.01 -0.75 -1.08
N THR A 67 -9.81 -0.88 -0.53
CA THR A 67 -9.51 -0.39 0.82
C THR A 67 -9.40 1.13 0.78
N VAL A 68 -10.46 1.82 1.20
CA VAL A 68 -10.43 3.29 1.37
C VAL A 68 -9.43 3.63 2.46
N ILE A 69 -8.43 4.47 2.16
CA ILE A 69 -7.44 4.94 3.12
C ILE A 69 -8.06 6.13 3.86
N PRO A 70 -8.32 6.03 5.18
CA PRO A 70 -8.85 7.17 5.92
C PRO A 70 -7.88 8.35 5.81
N LEU A 71 -8.39 9.52 5.42
CA LEU A 71 -7.55 10.70 5.33
C LEU A 71 -7.01 11.04 6.73
N PRO A 72 -5.69 11.17 6.88
CA PRO A 72 -5.11 11.50 8.16
C PRO A 72 -5.50 12.92 8.56
N GLN A 73 -5.59 13.15 9.87
CA GLN A 73 -5.81 14.50 10.39
C GLN A 73 -4.49 15.26 10.34
N GLU A 74 -4.41 16.28 9.49
CA GLU A 74 -3.18 17.04 9.24
C GLU A 74 -3.37 18.51 9.59
N SER A 75 -2.40 19.09 10.30
CA SER A 75 -2.23 20.53 10.35
C SER A 75 -1.49 20.98 9.09
N GLY A 76 -2.03 21.93 8.33
CA GLY A 76 -1.46 22.33 7.05
C GLY A 76 -2.13 21.63 5.86
N TYR A 77 -1.38 21.44 4.77
CA TYR A 77 -1.93 20.90 3.53
C TYR A 77 -1.85 19.37 3.46
N LEU A 78 -2.86 18.77 2.83
CA LEU A 78 -2.94 17.36 2.47
C LEU A 78 -3.48 17.24 1.04
N ILE A 79 -2.87 16.37 0.23
CA ILE A 79 -3.38 16.04 -1.10
C ILE A 79 -4.01 14.65 -1.05
N ALA A 80 -5.21 14.51 -1.59
CA ALA A 80 -5.85 13.21 -1.80
C ALA A 80 -6.22 13.04 -3.28
N VAL A 81 -5.74 11.96 -3.89
CA VAL A 81 -6.06 11.56 -5.27
C VAL A 81 -7.02 10.38 -5.20
N TYR A 82 -8.16 10.52 -5.89
CA TYR A 82 -9.21 9.52 -6.03
C TYR A 82 -9.20 9.04 -7.49
N LYS A 83 -8.69 7.84 -7.70
CA LYS A 83 -8.50 7.25 -9.03
C LYS A 83 -9.83 6.96 -9.71
N ASP A 84 -10.84 6.54 -8.97
CA ASP A 84 -12.15 6.20 -9.51
C ASP A 84 -12.88 7.42 -10.09
N GLN A 85 -12.70 8.56 -9.43
CA GLN A 85 -13.31 9.85 -9.73
C GLN A 85 -12.48 10.68 -10.72
N HIS A 86 -11.22 10.31 -10.99
CA HIS A 86 -10.26 11.16 -11.71
C HIS A 86 -10.13 12.54 -11.07
N LYS A 87 -10.04 12.58 -9.72
CA LYS A 87 -9.97 13.81 -8.93
C LYS A 87 -8.74 13.87 -8.04
N LEU A 88 -8.15 15.05 -7.95
CA LEU A 88 -7.23 15.43 -6.89
C LEU A 88 -7.88 16.52 -6.02
N LYS A 89 -7.94 16.27 -4.72
CA LYS A 89 -8.51 17.18 -3.72
C LYS A 89 -7.38 17.70 -2.84
N LEU A 90 -7.31 19.01 -2.69
CA LEU A 90 -6.39 19.70 -1.80
C LEU A 90 -7.14 20.12 -0.54
N PHE A 91 -6.68 19.63 0.60
CA PHE A 91 -7.19 19.99 1.91
C PHE A 91 -6.22 20.90 2.63
N ARG A 92 -6.73 21.79 3.49
CA ARG A 92 -5.95 22.55 4.47
C ARG A 92 -6.63 22.46 5.81
N ASN A 93 -5.92 22.00 6.84
CA ASN A 93 -6.50 21.76 8.17
C ASN A 93 -7.78 20.91 8.09
N ASN A 94 -7.75 19.89 7.22
CA ASN A 94 -8.84 18.94 6.94
C ASN A 94 -10.09 19.54 6.26
N GLU A 95 -10.06 20.81 5.86
CA GLU A 95 -11.11 21.42 5.05
C GLU A 95 -10.73 21.37 3.57
N LEU A 96 -11.67 21.03 2.71
CA LEU A 96 -11.46 21.02 1.25
C LEU A 96 -11.27 22.45 0.76
N VAL A 97 -10.12 22.72 0.14
CA VAL A 97 -9.79 24.04 -0.42
C VAL A 97 -9.96 24.08 -1.92
N LYS A 98 -9.53 23.02 -2.62
CA LYS A 98 -9.61 22.91 -4.08
C LYS A 98 -9.83 21.47 -4.53
N GLU A 99 -10.43 21.33 -5.70
CA GLU A 99 -10.56 20.06 -6.41
C GLU A 99 -10.13 20.28 -7.88
N TYR A 100 -9.41 19.31 -8.42
CA TYR A 100 -8.89 19.33 -9.78
C TYR A 100 -9.24 18.03 -10.49
N ASP A 101 -9.55 18.13 -11.78
CA ASP A 101 -9.58 16.97 -12.68
C ASP A 101 -8.15 16.48 -12.93
N VAL A 102 -7.95 15.17 -12.87
CA VAL A 102 -6.64 14.54 -13.08
C VAL A 102 -6.73 13.33 -13.99
N ASN A 103 -5.66 13.10 -14.75
CA ASN A 103 -5.42 11.85 -15.44
C ASN A 103 -4.58 10.93 -14.56
N VAL A 104 -5.14 9.77 -14.29
CA VAL A 104 -4.56 8.65 -13.53
C VAL A 104 -5.03 7.35 -14.17
N ARG A 105 -4.29 6.26 -13.98
CA ARG A 105 -4.76 4.94 -14.42
C ARG A 105 -5.72 4.33 -13.41
N ARG A 106 -6.87 3.82 -13.89
CA ARG A 106 -8.00 3.35 -13.06
C ARG A 106 -8.01 1.84 -12.75
N GLU A 107 -7.07 1.03 -13.29
CA GLU A 107 -7.17 -0.44 -13.20
C GLU A 107 -7.25 -1.02 -11.77
N LEU A 108 -7.83 -2.23 -11.68
CA LEU A 108 -8.49 -2.82 -10.49
C LEU A 108 -7.55 -3.37 -9.40
N GLU A 109 -6.26 -3.53 -9.69
CA GLU A 109 -5.28 -4.05 -8.73
C GLU A 109 -4.20 -2.99 -8.47
N ASP A 110 -3.73 -2.83 -7.23
CA ASP A 110 -2.60 -1.93 -6.93
C ASP A 110 -1.37 -2.26 -7.79
N ARG A 111 -0.56 -1.23 -8.02
CA ARG A 111 0.67 -1.32 -8.81
C ARG A 111 1.62 -2.35 -8.23
N LYS A 112 2.15 -3.25 -9.07
CA LYS A 112 3.09 -4.31 -8.67
C LYS A 112 4.49 -4.09 -9.23
N VAL A 113 4.61 -3.58 -10.45
CA VAL A 113 5.90 -3.41 -11.15
C VAL A 113 5.95 -2.10 -11.93
N TRP A 114 7.10 -1.74 -12.49
CA TRP A 114 7.20 -0.52 -13.30
C TRP A 114 6.35 -0.64 -14.59
N GLU A 115 6.36 -1.81 -15.21
CA GLU A 115 5.81 -2.10 -16.54
C GLU A 115 4.28 -2.08 -16.61
N ASP A 116 3.58 -2.19 -15.48
CA ASP A 116 2.11 -2.16 -15.45
C ASP A 116 1.53 -0.75 -15.73
N GLY A 117 2.37 0.28 -15.68
CA GLY A 117 1.99 1.68 -15.90
C GLY A 117 0.98 2.23 -14.90
N GLN A 118 0.65 1.51 -13.82
CA GLN A 118 -0.42 1.90 -12.91
C GLN A 118 -0.03 3.05 -11.98
N THR A 119 -1.00 3.88 -11.58
CA THR A 119 -0.76 4.88 -10.54
C THR A 119 -0.84 4.18 -9.18
N PRO A 120 0.26 4.13 -8.40
CA PRO A 120 0.31 3.33 -7.18
C PRO A 120 -0.57 3.94 -6.09
N GLU A 121 -1.20 3.09 -5.30
CA GLU A 121 -1.98 3.50 -4.12
C GLU A 121 -1.11 3.53 -2.87
N GLY A 122 -1.50 4.37 -1.92
CA GLY A 122 -0.84 4.49 -0.63
C GLY A 122 -0.62 5.92 -0.18
N ILE A 123 0.24 6.05 0.84
CA ILE A 123 0.64 7.33 1.42
C ILE A 123 2.05 7.64 0.94
N PHE A 124 2.20 8.82 0.38
CA PHE A 124 3.45 9.37 -0.13
C PHE A 124 3.70 10.76 0.47
N TYR A 125 4.88 11.30 0.19
CA TYR A 125 5.27 12.65 0.59
C TYR A 125 5.91 13.36 -0.58
N ILE A 126 5.68 14.68 -0.69
CA ILE A 126 6.37 15.51 -1.68
C ILE A 126 7.87 15.53 -1.33
N GLU A 127 8.70 15.04 -2.24
CA GLU A 127 10.16 14.99 -2.10
C GLU A 127 10.82 16.23 -2.72
N THR A 128 10.41 16.59 -3.93
CA THR A 128 10.94 17.74 -4.67
C THR A 128 9.83 18.41 -5.49
N MET A 129 10.03 19.69 -5.75
CA MET A 129 9.10 20.53 -6.51
C MET A 129 9.91 21.41 -7.47
N ASP A 130 9.78 21.15 -8.76
CA ASP A 130 10.59 21.77 -9.81
C ASP A 130 9.72 22.44 -10.87
N LYS A 131 10.22 23.56 -11.43
CA LYS A 131 9.71 24.10 -12.68
C LYS A 131 10.45 23.39 -13.81
N VAL A 132 9.72 22.71 -14.70
CA VAL A 132 10.30 21.91 -15.78
C VAL A 132 9.82 22.39 -17.13
N SER A 133 10.72 22.42 -18.11
CA SER A 133 10.42 22.81 -19.49
C SER A 133 10.37 21.62 -20.45
N ASP A 134 10.84 20.46 -20.04
CA ASP A 134 10.95 19.26 -20.88
C ASP A 134 10.80 17.98 -20.04
N PRO A 135 9.91 17.05 -20.44
CA PRO A 135 8.80 17.24 -21.39
C PRO A 135 7.75 18.23 -20.83
N PRO A 136 6.76 18.71 -21.61
CA PRO A 136 6.09 20.00 -21.39
C PRO A 136 5.08 19.95 -20.24
N TRP A 137 5.56 19.80 -19.01
CA TRP A 137 4.74 19.61 -17.83
C TRP A 137 4.60 20.86 -16.98
N SER A 138 5.33 21.94 -17.30
CA SER A 138 5.40 23.24 -16.62
C SER A 138 5.85 23.23 -15.14
N ARG A 139 5.41 22.23 -14.37
CA ARG A 139 5.72 21.92 -12.98
C ARG A 139 5.84 20.40 -12.80
N TRP A 140 6.73 20.00 -11.91
CA TRP A 140 6.92 18.62 -11.49
C TRP A 140 6.95 18.56 -9.96
N ILE A 141 6.00 17.85 -9.37
CA ILE A 141 5.91 17.59 -7.93
C ILE A 141 6.24 16.11 -7.74
N ARG A 142 7.48 15.80 -7.37
CA ARG A 142 7.94 14.43 -7.18
C ARG A 142 7.46 13.88 -5.85
N LEU A 143 6.96 12.65 -5.86
CA LEU A 143 6.63 11.90 -4.66
C LEU A 143 7.80 11.00 -4.25
N ASN A 144 8.07 10.93 -2.95
CA ASN A 144 8.96 9.92 -2.41
C ASN A 144 8.27 8.55 -2.52
N THR A 145 8.84 7.68 -3.36
CA THR A 145 8.32 6.34 -3.65
C THR A 145 9.26 5.24 -3.17
N MET A 146 10.37 5.57 -2.49
CA MET A 146 11.46 4.61 -2.26
C MET A 146 11.02 3.43 -1.40
N GLU A 147 10.31 3.70 -0.29
CA GLU A 147 9.82 2.64 0.60
C GLU A 147 8.84 1.72 -0.12
N LYS A 148 7.85 2.30 -0.83
CA LYS A 148 6.87 1.55 -1.63
C LYS A 148 7.58 0.73 -2.72
N ALA A 149 8.56 1.32 -3.43
CA ALA A 149 9.30 0.63 -4.48
C ALA A 149 10.06 -0.59 -3.95
N ARG A 150 10.71 -0.48 -2.78
CA ARG A 150 11.39 -1.60 -2.12
C ARG A 150 10.42 -2.69 -1.68
N ALA A 151 9.29 -2.31 -1.08
CA ALA A 151 8.27 -3.24 -0.63
C ALA A 151 7.68 -4.01 -1.81
N LEU A 152 7.18 -3.30 -2.83
CA LEU A 152 6.62 -3.91 -4.04
C LEU A 152 7.62 -4.83 -4.73
N TYR A 153 8.88 -4.42 -4.85
CA TYR A 153 9.91 -5.25 -5.47
C TYR A 153 10.19 -6.54 -4.68
N SER A 154 10.26 -6.43 -3.35
CA SER A 154 10.49 -7.58 -2.47
C SER A 154 9.33 -8.56 -2.49
N ASP A 155 8.10 -8.06 -2.63
CA ASP A 155 6.89 -8.89 -2.72
C ASP A 155 6.74 -9.53 -4.11
N ALA A 156 7.14 -8.82 -5.17
CA ALA A 156 7.01 -9.27 -6.56
C ALA A 156 8.04 -10.37 -6.94
N TYR A 157 9.24 -10.34 -6.34
CA TYR A 157 10.33 -11.22 -6.73
C TYR A 157 10.89 -11.99 -5.53
N THR A 158 10.96 -13.32 -5.63
CA THR A 158 11.45 -14.20 -4.55
C THR A 158 12.88 -13.88 -4.12
N ASP A 159 13.72 -13.41 -5.05
CA ASP A 159 15.10 -12.98 -4.81
C ASP A 159 15.23 -11.47 -4.58
N GLY A 160 14.11 -10.72 -4.51
CA GLY A 160 14.10 -9.26 -4.51
C GLY A 160 14.91 -8.64 -3.36
N ILE A 161 14.74 -9.14 -2.13
CA ILE A 161 15.52 -8.69 -0.96
C ILE A 161 17.01 -8.94 -1.16
N GLN A 162 17.37 -10.10 -1.72
CA GLN A 162 18.77 -10.45 -1.97
C GLN A 162 19.40 -9.54 -3.02
N LEU A 163 18.67 -9.23 -4.10
CA LEU A 163 19.13 -8.33 -5.16
C LEU A 163 19.29 -6.90 -4.64
N ILE A 164 18.34 -6.39 -3.87
CA ILE A 164 18.43 -5.07 -3.22
C ILE A 164 19.68 -5.03 -2.33
N ASN A 165 19.86 -6.00 -1.43
CA ASN A 165 21.01 -6.03 -0.53
C ASN A 165 22.34 -6.12 -1.28
N SER A 166 22.41 -6.93 -2.34
CA SER A 166 23.60 -7.06 -3.19
C SER A 166 23.93 -5.74 -3.90
N PHE A 167 22.90 -5.04 -4.40
CA PHE A 167 23.08 -3.73 -4.99
C PHE A 167 23.60 -2.72 -3.95
N GLU A 168 22.98 -2.67 -2.77
CA GLU A 168 23.35 -1.71 -1.73
C GLU A 168 24.76 -1.94 -1.18
N ALA A 169 25.19 -3.19 -1.09
CA ALA A 169 26.55 -3.54 -0.69
C ALA A 169 27.61 -3.05 -1.71
N HIS A 170 27.27 -2.98 -3.00
CA HIS A 170 28.22 -2.59 -4.05
C HIS A 170 28.14 -1.11 -4.43
N TYR A 171 26.93 -0.54 -4.46
CA TYR A 171 26.66 0.80 -4.97
C TYR A 171 26.23 1.80 -3.89
N GLY A 172 26.07 1.37 -2.64
CA GLY A 172 25.50 2.17 -1.55
C GLY A 172 23.96 2.16 -1.55
N ALA A 173 23.36 2.83 -0.56
CA ALA A 173 21.92 2.79 -0.31
C ALA A 173 21.07 3.10 -1.55
N LEU A 174 19.95 2.39 -1.68
CA LEU A 174 18.92 2.65 -2.69
C LEU A 174 17.94 3.69 -2.11
N ASP A 175 18.39 4.94 -2.14
CA ASP A 175 17.79 6.07 -1.43
C ASP A 175 17.32 7.22 -2.35
N SER A 176 17.38 6.99 -3.66
CA SER A 176 17.02 8.00 -4.65
C SER A 176 16.56 7.38 -5.96
N ASP A 177 15.75 8.11 -6.72
CA ASP A 177 15.30 7.68 -8.05
C ASP A 177 16.48 7.49 -9.03
N LYS A 178 17.62 8.17 -8.80
CA LYS A 178 18.86 7.89 -9.53
C LYS A 178 19.38 6.49 -9.23
N LYS A 179 19.37 6.06 -7.97
CA LYS A 179 19.77 4.71 -7.56
C LYS A 179 18.81 3.65 -8.07
N ILE A 180 17.50 3.93 -8.04
CA ILE A 180 16.49 3.04 -8.66
C ILE A 180 16.73 2.87 -10.16
N ARG A 181 16.98 3.96 -10.90
CA ARG A 181 17.31 3.87 -12.34
C ARG A 181 18.54 2.99 -12.58
N GLN A 182 19.57 3.17 -11.76
CA GLN A 182 20.79 2.36 -11.85
C GLN A 182 20.50 0.88 -11.55
N PHE A 183 19.70 0.60 -10.53
CA PHE A 183 19.24 -0.75 -10.19
C PHE A 183 18.51 -1.39 -11.38
N ASN A 184 17.52 -0.70 -11.94
CA ASN A 184 16.72 -1.21 -13.08
C ASN A 184 17.57 -1.46 -14.34
N GLN A 185 18.60 -0.65 -14.59
CA GLN A 185 19.55 -0.89 -15.69
C GLN A 185 20.32 -2.21 -15.53
N LEU A 186 20.62 -2.61 -14.29
CA LEU A 186 21.29 -3.88 -13.99
C LEU A 186 20.31 -5.07 -13.96
N HIS A 187 19.03 -4.81 -13.74
CA HIS A 187 17.97 -5.81 -13.61
C HIS A 187 16.82 -5.56 -14.61
N PRO A 188 17.08 -5.53 -15.93
CA PRO A 188 16.10 -5.07 -16.92
C PRO A 188 14.84 -5.94 -17.03
N SER A 189 14.87 -7.18 -16.54
CA SER A 189 13.71 -8.09 -16.48
C SER A 189 12.97 -8.03 -15.14
N GLN A 190 13.47 -7.27 -14.16
CA GLN A 190 12.92 -7.12 -12.82
C GLN A 190 13.09 -5.65 -12.42
N ASN A 191 12.26 -4.76 -12.98
CA ASN A 191 12.38 -3.34 -12.69
C ASN A 191 11.62 -2.97 -11.41
N MET A 192 12.28 -2.21 -10.55
CA MET A 192 11.65 -1.50 -9.44
C MET A 192 10.79 -0.34 -9.96
N LEU A 193 9.73 -0.03 -9.21
CA LEU A 193 8.96 1.20 -9.39
C LEU A 193 9.90 2.42 -9.36
N ARG A 194 9.74 3.34 -10.33
CA ARG A 194 10.49 4.59 -10.44
C ARG A 194 9.70 5.77 -9.88
N GLY A 195 10.32 6.95 -9.91
CA GLY A 195 9.71 8.20 -9.44
C GLY A 195 8.32 8.45 -10.04
N VAL A 196 7.34 8.56 -9.15
CA VAL A 196 5.97 9.01 -9.44
C VAL A 196 5.88 10.50 -9.11
N GLY A 197 5.10 11.24 -9.88
CA GLY A 197 4.90 12.67 -9.64
C GLY A 197 3.53 13.17 -10.04
N ILE A 198 3.21 14.36 -9.53
CA ILE A 198 2.08 15.18 -9.98
C ILE A 198 2.65 16.24 -10.94
N HIS A 199 2.12 16.32 -12.16
CA HIS A 199 2.70 17.16 -13.21
C HIS A 199 1.64 17.68 -14.18
N GLY A 200 2.00 18.64 -15.03
CA GLY A 200 1.14 19.18 -16.10
C GLY A 200 1.15 18.31 -17.37
N GLY A 201 0.94 18.92 -18.53
CA GLY A 201 0.89 18.22 -19.82
C GLY A 201 -0.50 17.76 -20.25
N GLY A 202 -1.53 18.07 -19.45
CA GLY A 202 -2.93 18.03 -19.88
C GLY A 202 -3.76 16.90 -19.26
N PHE A 203 -5.07 17.17 -19.21
CA PHE A 203 -6.11 16.25 -18.79
C PHE A 203 -6.91 15.75 -20.01
N SER A 204 -7.28 14.47 -20.01
CA SER A 204 -8.09 13.84 -21.06
C SER A 204 -8.93 12.71 -20.49
N LEU A 205 -10.25 12.95 -20.40
CA LEU A 205 -11.24 11.95 -19.95
C LEU A 205 -11.24 10.65 -20.76
N TYR A 206 -10.73 10.68 -21.99
CA TYR A 206 -10.79 9.56 -22.92
C TYR A 206 -9.44 8.83 -23.08
N HIS A 207 -8.38 9.31 -22.42
CA HIS A 207 -7.06 8.75 -22.57
C HIS A 207 -6.23 8.85 -21.28
N GLU A 208 -6.15 7.73 -20.56
CA GLU A 208 -5.27 7.53 -19.40
C GLU A 208 -3.83 7.33 -19.89
N TRP A 209 -3.19 8.43 -20.29
CA TRP A 209 -1.88 8.39 -20.96
C TRP A 209 -0.69 8.29 -20.01
N VAL A 210 -0.92 8.50 -18.71
CA VAL A 210 0.16 8.50 -17.71
C VAL A 210 0.67 7.08 -17.44
N GLU A 211 1.97 6.95 -17.24
CA GLU A 211 2.64 5.71 -16.83
C GLU A 211 2.82 5.67 -15.30
N GLY A 212 1.70 5.91 -14.61
CA GLY A 212 1.58 5.84 -13.17
C GLY A 212 1.81 7.15 -12.41
N CYS A 213 1.95 8.26 -13.13
CA CYS A 213 1.91 9.61 -12.56
C CYS A 213 0.47 10.10 -12.35
N VAL A 214 0.33 11.34 -11.87
CA VAL A 214 -0.94 12.08 -11.76
C VAL A 214 -0.81 13.35 -12.61
N ALA A 215 -1.50 13.40 -13.74
CA ALA A 215 -1.40 14.53 -14.66
C ALA A 215 -2.57 15.50 -14.51
N LEU A 216 -2.29 16.80 -14.48
CA LEU A 216 -3.25 17.90 -14.46
C LEU A 216 -3.15 18.70 -15.77
N SER A 217 -4.09 19.63 -16.00
CA SER A 217 -3.82 20.72 -16.94
C SER A 217 -2.66 21.59 -16.44
N ASP A 218 -2.00 22.30 -17.37
CA ASP A 218 -0.90 23.18 -17.00
C ASP A 218 -1.35 24.32 -16.08
N GLU A 219 -2.54 24.91 -16.29
CA GLU A 219 -3.04 25.94 -15.37
C GLU A 219 -3.25 25.38 -13.96
N ASN A 220 -3.84 24.20 -13.86
CA ASN A 220 -4.16 23.58 -12.57
C ASN A 220 -2.90 23.14 -11.81
N VAL A 221 -1.90 22.56 -12.50
CA VAL A 221 -0.65 22.19 -11.83
C VAL A 221 0.14 23.42 -11.40
N ILE A 222 0.08 24.52 -12.16
CA ILE A 222 0.71 25.79 -11.77
C ILE A 222 0.03 26.35 -10.51
N GLU A 223 -1.30 26.41 -10.48
CA GLU A 223 -2.04 26.86 -9.29
C GLU A 223 -1.71 25.99 -8.07
N LEU A 224 -1.81 24.66 -8.20
CA LEU A 224 -1.49 23.72 -7.14
C LEU A 224 -0.05 23.91 -6.65
N PHE A 225 0.92 23.98 -7.57
CA PHE A 225 2.32 24.14 -7.23
C PHE A 225 2.56 25.43 -6.45
N ASP A 226 1.99 26.55 -6.90
CA ASP A 226 2.20 27.84 -6.25
C ASP A 226 1.56 27.87 -4.85
N ILE A 227 0.35 27.31 -4.67
CA ILE A 227 -0.28 27.17 -3.34
C ILE A 227 0.60 26.36 -2.38
N LEU A 228 1.13 25.22 -2.83
CA LEU A 228 1.98 24.36 -2.00
C LEU A 228 3.33 25.00 -1.74
N LYS A 229 3.88 25.76 -2.70
CA LYS A 229 5.19 26.41 -2.55
C LYS A 229 5.18 27.50 -1.48
N ASP A 230 4.02 28.10 -1.22
CA ASP A 230 3.80 29.09 -0.16
C ASP A 230 3.60 28.45 1.23
N SER A 231 3.56 27.12 1.34
CA SER A 231 3.46 26.43 2.63
C SER A 231 4.79 26.37 3.37
N GLU A 232 4.73 25.86 4.60
CA GLU A 232 5.94 25.48 5.35
C GLU A 232 6.83 24.55 4.51
N ASN A 233 8.15 24.74 4.64
CA ASN A 233 9.19 24.04 3.88
C ASN A 233 9.03 24.09 2.35
N GLY A 234 8.26 25.05 1.83
CA GLY A 234 8.03 25.22 0.39
C GLY A 234 7.38 24.01 -0.28
N GLY A 235 6.47 23.34 0.44
CA GLY A 235 5.69 22.19 -0.01
C GLY A 235 6.33 20.83 0.25
N ILE A 236 7.60 20.76 0.59
CA ILE A 236 8.31 19.50 0.83
C ILE A 236 7.80 18.84 2.11
N GLY A 237 7.56 17.53 2.05
CA GLY A 237 7.03 16.75 3.16
C GLY A 237 5.50 16.80 3.29
N ILE A 238 4.79 17.56 2.45
CA ILE A 238 3.33 17.47 2.38
C ILE A 238 2.93 16.05 2.01
N LYS A 239 1.95 15.53 2.74
CA LYS A 239 1.42 14.19 2.56
C LYS A 239 0.51 14.12 1.33
N VAL A 240 0.65 13.05 0.58
CA VAL A 240 -0.17 12.74 -0.60
C VAL A 240 -0.75 11.34 -0.42
N VAL A 241 -2.07 11.24 -0.38
CA VAL A 241 -2.79 9.96 -0.35
C VAL A 241 -3.29 9.68 -1.76
N ILE A 242 -2.94 8.52 -2.31
CA ILE A 242 -3.50 8.04 -3.58
C ILE A 242 -4.34 6.81 -3.26
N GLN A 243 -5.61 6.86 -3.62
CA GLN A 243 -6.57 5.80 -3.39
C GLN A 243 -7.57 5.74 -4.55
N ASP A 244 -8.42 4.72 -4.53
CA ASP A 244 -9.56 4.66 -5.43
C ASP A 244 -10.60 5.72 -5.12
#